data_AF-A0A518BBM0-F1
#
_entry.id   AF-A0A518BBM0-F1
#
_cell.length_a   1.000
_cell.length_b   1.000
_cell.length_c   1.000
_cell.angle_alpha   90.00
_cell.angle_beta   90.00
_cell.angle_gamma   90.00
#
_symmetry.space_group_name_H-M   'P 1'
#
loop_
_entity.id
_entity.type
_entity.pdbx_description
1 polymer ?
#
loop_
_entity_poly.entity_id
_entity_poly.type
_entity_poly.pdbx_seq_one_letter_code
_entity_poly.pdbx_strand_id
1 'polypeptide(L)'
;MSRHWIVAIIAFAAIGCSPLDPGRFDAVLAAADAIKSAEPENLSGRRDTFHQELERLKRQSLSKRERHVLAILEQAGTHWLYADARFDGYRGSRQPLRRSDHLEKGNEFLQEGLDCIRKARRHLSGQFFF
;
A
#
# COMPACT_ATOMS: atom_id res chain seq x y z
N MET A 1 -27.72 -55.72 -22.13
CA MET A 1 -26.57 -55.03 -21.52
C MET A 1 -26.61 -53.56 -21.93
N SER A 2 -27.40 -52.75 -21.23
CA SER A 2 -27.59 -51.32 -21.50
C SER A 2 -26.59 -50.50 -20.67
N ARG A 3 -25.57 -49.95 -21.33
CA ARG A 3 -24.62 -49.01 -20.72
C ARG A 3 -25.24 -47.61 -20.76
N HIS A 4 -25.78 -47.15 -19.64
CA HIS A 4 -26.22 -45.77 -19.46
C HIS A 4 -24.98 -44.92 -19.14
N TRP A 5 -24.61 -44.08 -20.09
CA TRP A 5 -23.53 -43.10 -19.95
C TRP A 5 -24.03 -41.97 -19.03
N ILE A 6 -23.54 -41.94 -17.80
CA ILE A 6 -23.76 -40.82 -16.89
C ILE A 6 -22.83 -39.68 -17.35
N VAL A 7 -23.39 -38.75 -18.11
CA VAL A 7 -22.75 -37.46 -18.41
C VAL A 7 -22.86 -36.59 -17.16
N ALA A 8 -21.80 -36.59 -16.34
CA ALA A 8 -21.67 -35.67 -15.23
C ALA A 8 -21.34 -34.28 -15.77
N ILE A 9 -22.35 -33.43 -15.91
CA ILE A 9 -22.20 -31.99 -16.12
C ILE A 9 -21.68 -31.42 -14.79
N ILE A 10 -20.36 -31.37 -14.63
CA ILE A 10 -19.73 -30.57 -13.60
C ILE A 10 -19.79 -29.13 -14.10
N ALA A 11 -20.91 -28.47 -13.83
CA ALA A 11 -21.02 -27.02 -13.88
C ALA A 11 -20.14 -26.47 -12.74
N PHE A 12 -18.84 -26.34 -13.01
CA PHE A 12 -17.93 -25.53 -12.22
C PHE A 12 -18.48 -24.10 -12.26
N ALA A 13 -19.21 -23.75 -11.20
CA ALA A 13 -19.54 -22.39 -10.87
C ALA A 13 -18.23 -21.62 -10.63
N ALA A 14 -17.66 -21.11 -11.72
CA ALA A 14 -16.58 -20.13 -11.76
C ALA A 14 -17.10 -18.78 -11.24
N ILE A 15 -17.51 -18.75 -9.97
CA ILE A 15 -17.87 -17.52 -9.27
C ILE A 15 -16.56 -16.79 -8.95
N GLY A 16 -16.10 -15.99 -9.91
CA GLY A 16 -15.60 -14.65 -9.65
C GLY A 16 -14.40 -14.47 -8.71
N CYS A 17 -13.59 -15.48 -8.42
CA CYS A 17 -12.25 -15.27 -7.90
C CYS A 17 -11.34 -14.86 -9.06
N SER A 18 -11.45 -13.61 -9.51
CA SER A 18 -10.33 -13.00 -10.26
C SER A 18 -9.13 -13.12 -9.33
N PRO A 19 -8.10 -13.90 -9.72
CA PRO A 19 -6.93 -14.08 -8.88
C PRO A 19 -6.30 -12.70 -8.70
N LEU A 20 -6.12 -12.32 -7.45
CA LEU A 20 -5.32 -11.15 -7.12
C LEU A 20 -3.90 -11.48 -7.58
N ASP A 21 -3.34 -10.66 -8.45
CA ASP A 21 -1.98 -10.82 -8.97
C ASP A 21 -1.04 -9.93 -8.15
N PRO A 22 -0.26 -10.50 -7.20
CA PRO A 22 0.61 -9.70 -6.35
C PRO A 22 1.72 -9.01 -7.14
N GLY A 23 2.17 -9.60 -8.26
CA GLY A 23 3.31 -9.09 -9.03
C GLY A 23 3.08 -7.70 -9.61
N ARG A 24 1.81 -7.32 -9.81
CA ARG A 24 1.44 -5.97 -10.28
C ARG A 24 1.78 -4.88 -9.26
N PHE A 25 1.93 -5.23 -7.99
CA PHE A 25 2.20 -4.32 -6.90
C PHE A 25 3.69 -4.24 -6.56
N ASP A 26 4.55 -5.06 -7.17
CA ASP A 26 5.97 -5.16 -6.80
C ASP A 26 6.69 -3.81 -6.89
N ALA A 27 6.46 -3.05 -7.96
CA ALA A 27 7.11 -1.74 -8.15
C ALA A 27 6.72 -0.73 -7.06
N VAL A 28 5.43 -0.61 -6.75
CA VAL A 28 4.96 0.31 -5.71
C VAL A 28 5.36 -0.14 -4.31
N LEU A 29 5.43 -1.45 -4.06
CA LEU A 29 5.90 -2.01 -2.80
C LEU A 29 7.42 -1.86 -2.61
N ALA A 30 8.20 -1.97 -3.69
CA ALA A 30 9.63 -1.69 -3.66
C ALA A 30 9.89 -0.20 -3.37
N ALA A 31 9.12 0.70 -4.00
CA ALA A 31 9.18 2.13 -3.68
C ALA A 31 8.79 2.41 -2.22
N ALA A 32 7.79 1.70 -1.69
CA ALA A 32 7.40 1.79 -0.28
C ALA A 32 8.50 1.27 0.68
N ASP A 33 9.22 0.21 0.31
CA ASP A 33 10.33 -0.30 1.13
C ASP A 33 11.47 0.71 1.24
N ALA A 34 11.70 1.52 0.21
CA ALA A 34 12.65 2.62 0.26
C ALA A 34 12.28 3.65 1.34
N ILE A 35 11.01 3.81 1.70
CA ILE A 35 10.55 4.78 2.72
C ILE A 35 10.84 4.32 4.15
N LYS A 36 11.00 3.01 4.40
CA LYS A 36 11.31 2.47 5.74
C LYS A 36 12.59 3.03 6.35
N SER A 37 13.53 3.44 5.51
CA SER A 37 14.83 4.02 5.88
C SER A 37 14.91 5.50 5.53
N ALA A 38 13.76 6.14 5.28
CA ALA A 38 13.74 7.56 4.96
C ALA A 38 14.10 8.40 6.18
N GLU A 39 14.93 9.40 5.94
CA GLU A 39 15.19 10.48 6.88
C GLU A 39 14.33 11.69 6.48
N PRO A 40 14.07 12.64 7.39
CA PRO A 40 13.29 13.84 7.09
C PRO A 40 13.71 14.54 5.79
N GLU A 41 15.00 14.59 5.49
CA GLU A 41 15.61 15.27 4.35
C GLU A 41 15.32 14.60 3.01
N ASN A 42 15.06 13.29 3.01
CA ASN A 42 14.90 12.50 1.78
C ASN A 42 13.51 11.87 1.65
N LEU A 43 12.62 12.03 2.64
CA LEU A 43 11.26 11.49 2.61
C LEU A 43 10.48 11.97 1.39
N SER A 44 10.53 13.28 1.07
CA SER A 44 9.74 13.87 -0.02
C SER A 44 10.04 13.19 -1.37
N GLY A 45 11.32 13.01 -1.73
CA GLY A 45 11.70 12.34 -2.98
C GLY A 45 11.31 10.86 -3.03
N ARG A 46 11.41 10.14 -1.89
CA ARG A 46 10.97 8.74 -1.81
C ARG A 46 9.45 8.62 -1.92
N ARG A 47 8.70 9.53 -1.29
CA ARG A 47 7.23 9.63 -1.42
C ARG A 47 6.82 9.89 -2.86
N ASP A 48 7.50 10.80 -3.55
CA ASP A 48 7.19 11.12 -4.94
C ASP A 48 7.39 9.91 -5.85
N THR A 49 8.45 9.13 -5.62
CA THR A 49 8.70 7.86 -6.34
C THR A 49 7.57 6.85 -6.09
N PHE A 50 7.16 6.70 -4.82
CA PHE A 50 6.02 5.86 -4.47
C PHE A 50 4.72 6.32 -5.15
N HIS A 51 4.44 7.62 -5.15
CA HIS A 51 3.24 8.18 -5.77
C HIS A 51 3.23 7.97 -7.29
N GLN A 52 4.38 8.09 -7.97
CA GLN A 52 4.50 7.81 -9.39
C GLN A 52 4.17 6.35 -9.72
N GLU A 53 4.69 5.40 -8.95
CA GLU A 53 4.37 3.98 -9.13
C GLU A 53 2.90 3.67 -8.79
N LEU A 54 2.33 4.36 -7.81
CA LEU A 54 0.91 4.25 -7.47
C LEU A 54 0.01 4.74 -8.62
N GLU A 55 0.31 5.89 -9.21
CA GLU A 55 -0.40 6.42 -10.39
C GLU A 55 -0.21 5.53 -11.61
N ARG A 56 0.97 4.90 -11.77
CA ARG A 56 1.20 3.89 -12.81
C ARG A 56 0.31 2.67 -12.63
N LEU A 57 0.14 2.18 -11.40
CA LEU A 57 -0.75 1.08 -11.07
C LEU A 57 -2.23 1.44 -11.31
N LYS A 58 -2.64 2.66 -10.96
CA LYS A 58 -4.02 3.18 -11.15
C LYS A 58 -4.46 3.22 -12.61
N ARG A 59 -3.53 3.44 -13.53
CA ARG A 59 -3.80 3.42 -14.98
C ARG A 59 -4.08 2.02 -15.53
N GLN A 60 -3.86 0.96 -14.76
CA GLN A 60 -4.14 -0.41 -15.19
C GLN A 60 -5.58 -0.83 -14.87
N SER A 61 -6.08 -1.86 -15.55
CA SER A 61 -7.36 -2.47 -15.19
C SER A 61 -7.21 -3.28 -13.90
N LEU A 62 -7.77 -2.78 -12.80
CA LEU A 62 -7.74 -3.44 -11.49
C LEU A 62 -9.09 -4.09 -11.18
N SER A 63 -9.04 -5.33 -10.69
CA SER A 63 -10.15 -6.05 -10.09
C SER A 63 -10.62 -5.35 -8.80
N LYS A 64 -11.81 -5.71 -8.31
CA LYS A 64 -12.36 -5.15 -7.06
C LYS A 64 -11.43 -5.36 -5.86
N ARG A 65 -10.78 -6.51 -5.76
CA ARG A 65 -9.83 -6.83 -4.68
C ARG A 65 -8.55 -6.00 -4.80
N GLU A 66 -8.00 -5.87 -5.99
CA GLU A 66 -6.81 -5.04 -6.25
C GLU A 66 -7.08 -3.56 -5.95
N ARG A 67 -8.27 -3.04 -6.29
CA ARG A 67 -8.67 -1.66 -5.92
C ARG A 67 -8.73 -1.44 -4.41
N HIS A 68 -9.09 -2.47 -3.64
CA HIS A 68 -9.05 -2.38 -2.18
C HIS A 68 -7.61 -2.27 -1.66
N VAL A 69 -6.68 -3.05 -2.21
CA VAL A 69 -5.25 -2.93 -1.89
C VAL A 69 -4.71 -1.56 -2.29
N LEU A 70 -5.08 -1.08 -3.49
CA LEU A 70 -4.72 0.26 -3.96
C LEU A 70 -5.18 1.35 -2.98
N ALA A 71 -6.41 1.28 -2.46
CA ALA A 71 -6.92 2.27 -1.50
C ALA A 71 -6.09 2.28 -0.19
N ILE A 72 -5.61 1.13 0.28
CA ILE A 72 -4.71 1.04 1.44
C ILE A 72 -3.35 1.69 1.13
N LEU A 73 -2.85 1.51 -0.09
CA LEU A 73 -1.59 2.16 -0.54
C LEU A 73 -1.76 3.68 -0.69
N GLU A 74 -2.91 4.16 -1.17
CA GLU A 74 -3.24 5.60 -1.22
C GLU A 74 -3.31 6.20 0.19
N GLN A 75 -3.87 5.46 1.16
CA GLN A 75 -3.86 5.85 2.57
C GLN A 75 -2.43 5.98 3.09
N ALA A 76 -1.53 5.03 2.79
CA ALA A 76 -0.12 5.13 3.15
C ALA A 76 0.54 6.42 2.62
N GLY A 77 0.29 6.74 1.34
CA GLY A 77 0.78 7.97 0.72
C GLY A 77 0.29 9.24 1.42
N THR A 78 -0.95 9.24 1.93
CA THR A 78 -1.52 10.35 2.69
C THR A 78 -0.83 10.54 4.04
N HIS A 79 -0.58 9.46 4.78
CA HIS A 79 0.18 9.54 6.03
C HIS A 79 1.60 10.09 5.78
N TRP A 80 2.29 9.66 4.73
CA TRP A 80 3.61 10.18 4.39
C TRP A 80 3.61 11.65 3.95
N LEU A 81 2.52 12.14 3.34
CA LEU A 81 2.35 13.57 3.08
C LEU A 81 2.27 14.37 4.39
N TYR A 82 1.53 13.87 5.39
CA TYR A 82 1.48 14.51 6.71
C TYR A 82 2.81 14.43 7.46
N ALA A 83 3.55 13.32 7.33
CA ALA A 83 4.90 13.19 7.87
C ALA A 83 5.83 14.27 7.28
N ASP A 84 5.81 14.47 5.96
CA ASP A 84 6.63 15.49 5.28
C ASP A 84 6.29 16.91 5.78
N ALA A 85 5.00 17.23 5.90
CA ALA A 85 4.55 18.52 6.44
C ALA A 85 5.02 18.75 7.90
N ARG A 86 5.08 17.68 8.71
CA ARG A 86 5.63 17.77 10.07
C ARG A 86 7.14 17.94 10.06
N PHE A 87 7.85 17.27 9.17
CA PHE A 87 9.28 17.43 8.99
C PHE A 87 9.68 18.81 8.46
N ASP A 88 8.85 19.47 7.65
CA ASP A 88 9.01 20.89 7.32
C ASP A 88 8.94 21.78 8.57
N GLY A 89 7.98 21.52 9.47
CA GLY A 89 7.88 22.21 10.76
C GLY A 89 9.11 21.97 11.65
N TYR A 90 9.64 20.75 11.66
CA TYR A 90 10.89 20.40 12.36
C TYR A 90 12.07 21.24 11.85
N ARG A 91 12.25 21.31 10.51
CA ARG A 91 13.30 22.10 9.86
C ARG A 91 13.15 23.60 10.12
N GLY A 92 11.92 24.12 10.10
CA GLY A 92 11.63 25.55 10.23
C GLY A 92 11.59 26.09 11.66
N SER A 93 11.33 25.24 12.66
CA SER A 93 11.18 25.69 14.04
C SER A 93 12.53 26.04 14.68
N ARG A 94 12.61 27.19 15.37
CA ARG A 94 13.75 27.59 16.21
C ARG A 94 13.57 27.24 17.69
N GLN A 95 12.36 26.87 18.10
CA GLN A 95 12.04 26.54 19.48
C GLN A 95 12.26 25.03 19.72
N PRO A 96 13.11 24.62 20.67
CA PRO A 96 13.44 23.20 20.89
C PRO A 96 12.21 22.32 21.13
N LEU A 97 11.27 22.76 21.97
CA LEU A 97 10.05 22.00 22.28
C LEU A 97 9.18 21.78 21.04
N ARG A 98 8.92 22.82 20.25
CA ARG A 98 8.16 22.70 18.99
C ARG A 98 8.88 21.85 17.97
N ARG A 99 10.21 21.97 17.88
CA ARG A 99 11.02 21.14 16.98
C ARG A 99 10.87 19.66 17.34
N SER A 100 10.95 19.32 18.62
CA SER A 100 10.76 17.95 19.10
C SER A 100 9.35 17.42 18.79
N ASP A 101 8.30 18.21 19.04
CA ASP A 101 6.90 17.84 18.73
C ASP A 101 6.71 17.55 17.23
N HIS A 102 7.25 18.40 16.36
CA HIS A 102 7.21 18.17 14.91
C HIS A 102 7.91 16.87 14.50
N LEU A 103 9.08 16.58 15.07
CA LEU A 103 9.81 15.35 14.77
C LEU A 103 9.03 14.11 15.23
N GLU A 104 8.49 14.14 16.44
CA GLU A 104 7.68 13.07 17.01
C GLU A 104 6.45 12.79 16.15
N LYS A 105 5.67 13.83 15.82
CA LYS A 105 4.48 13.69 14.97
C LYS A 105 4.81 13.26 13.54
N GLY A 106 5.93 13.72 12.99
CA GLY A 106 6.39 13.26 11.69
C GLY A 106 6.70 11.76 11.68
N ASN A 107 7.38 11.27 12.73
CA ASN A 107 7.67 9.84 12.89
C ASN A 107 6.40 9.00 13.14
N GLU A 108 5.42 9.52 13.88
CA GLU A 108 4.11 8.87 14.07
C GLU A 108 3.42 8.64 12.72
N PHE A 109 3.28 9.69 11.90
CA PHE A 109 2.68 9.56 10.56
C PHE A 109 3.52 8.68 9.62
N LEU A 110 4.85 8.73 9.71
CA LEU A 110 5.72 7.83 8.94
C LEU A 110 5.40 6.37 9.26
N GLN A 111 5.27 6.04 10.55
CA GLN A 111 4.94 4.72 11.03
C GLN A 111 3.54 4.28 10.60
N GLU A 112 2.53 5.14 10.71
CA GLU A 112 1.16 4.84 10.23
C GLU A 112 1.13 4.50 8.74
N GLY A 113 1.92 5.19 7.92
CA GLY A 113 2.07 4.85 6.51
C GLY A 113 2.71 3.47 6.31
N LEU A 114 3.75 3.12 7.09
CA LEU A 114 4.37 1.79 7.06
C LEU A 114 3.39 0.69 7.49
N ASP A 115 2.49 0.99 8.43
CA ASP A 115 1.45 0.08 8.89
C ASP A 115 0.44 -0.23 7.79
N CYS A 116 0.08 0.78 7.00
CA CYS A 116 -0.72 0.61 5.79
C CYS A 116 -0.02 -0.32 4.78
N ILE A 117 1.30 -0.17 4.57
CA ILE A 117 2.07 -1.07 3.70
C ILE A 117 2.05 -2.52 4.22
N ARG A 118 2.24 -2.72 5.53
CA ARG A 118 2.13 -4.06 6.16
C ARG A 118 0.74 -4.66 5.97
N LYS A 119 -0.31 -3.84 6.09
CA LYS A 119 -1.69 -4.25 5.81
C LYS A 119 -1.85 -4.65 4.34
N ALA A 120 -1.43 -3.81 3.40
CA ALA A 120 -1.51 -4.11 1.96
C ALA A 120 -0.81 -5.44 1.62
N ARG A 121 0.39 -5.71 2.16
CA ARG A 121 1.10 -6.98 1.97
C ARG A 121 0.32 -8.20 2.49
N ARG A 122 -0.35 -8.09 3.64
CA ARG A 122 -1.22 -9.17 4.17
C ARG A 122 -2.41 -9.47 3.26
N HIS A 123 -3.03 -8.43 2.69
CA HIS A 123 -4.10 -8.60 1.71
C HIS A 123 -3.60 -9.28 0.43
N LEU A 124 -2.38 -8.96 -0.02
CA LEU A 124 -1.77 -9.55 -1.21
C LEU A 124 -1.36 -11.01 -0.99
N SER A 125 -0.88 -11.38 0.20
CA SER A 125 -0.48 -12.76 0.53
C SER A 125 -1.66 -13.67 0.90
N GLY A 126 -2.89 -13.15 0.94
CA GLY A 126 -4.08 -13.90 1.37
C GLY A 126 -4.10 -14.21 2.87
N GLN A 127 -3.18 -13.65 3.66
CA GLN A 127 -3.12 -13.82 5.11
C GLN A 127 -4.06 -12.82 5.80
N PHE A 128 -5.36 -13.11 5.75
CA PHE A 128 -6.36 -12.42 6.57
C PHE A 128 -6.33 -13.00 7.99
N PHE A 129 -5.70 -12.29 8.93
CA PHE A 129 -5.95 -12.54 10.35
C PHE A 129 -7.26 -11.83 10.69
N PHE A 130 -8.32 -12.63 10.88
CA PHE A 130 -9.57 -12.22 11.52
C PHE A 130 -9.36 -12.05 13.03
#